data_AF-A0A4S8MXQ5-F1
#
_entry.id   AF-A0A4S8MXQ5-F1
#
_cell.length_a   1.000
_cell.length_b   1.000
_cell.length_c   1.000
_cell.angle_alpha   90.00
_cell.angle_beta   90.00
_cell.angle_gamma   90.00
#
_symmetry.space_group_name_H-M   'P 1'
#
loop_
_entity.id
_entity.type
_entity.pdbx_description
1 polymer ?
#
loop_
_entity_poly.entity_id
_entity_poly.type
_entity_poly.pdbx_seq_one_letter_code
_entity_poly.pdbx_strand_id
1 'polypeptide(L)'
;MSELIRRVNSLPSSPFYSPTESSSKRPSLMGTAYSPYLKSSKSLLSRIAPLHPNRRDPPPPLPPPPPRKKTKKELEMEEQWEEELVESVGGMTEWLAFSDQERKQMRKAKKDKELYGWEE
;
A
#
# COMPACT_ATOMS: atom_id res chain seq x y z
N MET A 1 -12.74 -20.12 39.70
CA MET A 1 -11.75 -20.45 38.65
C MET A 1 -10.42 -19.72 38.85
N SER A 2 -10.41 -18.39 39.03
CA SER A 2 -9.20 -17.58 39.21
C SER A 2 -8.28 -18.04 40.36
N GLU A 3 -8.84 -18.36 41.52
CA GLU A 3 -8.09 -18.88 42.68
C GLU A 3 -7.43 -20.25 42.43
N LEU A 4 -8.04 -21.08 41.57
CA LEU A 4 -7.48 -22.38 41.18
C LEU A 4 -6.27 -22.19 40.27
N ILE A 5 -6.38 -21.28 39.31
CA ILE A 5 -5.29 -20.91 38.39
C ILE A 5 -4.10 -20.34 39.17
N ARG A 6 -4.36 -19.48 40.16
CA ARG A 6 -3.31 -18.88 41.00
C ARG A 6 -2.55 -19.94 41.81
N ARG A 7 -3.24 -20.94 42.36
CA ARG A 7 -2.61 -22.06 43.10
C ARG A 7 -1.79 -22.99 42.22
N VAL A 8 -2.25 -23.28 41.01
CA VAL A 8 -1.51 -24.16 40.08
C VAL A 8 -0.23 -23.47 39.60
N ASN A 9 -0.31 -22.16 39.33
CA ASN A 9 0.85 -21.39 38.87
C ASN A 9 1.87 -21.09 39.97
N SER A 10 1.51 -21.18 41.25
CA SER A 10 2.44 -20.99 42.38
C SER A 10 3.32 -22.21 42.68
N LEU A 11 3.13 -23.34 41.98
CA LEU A 11 3.95 -24.54 42.18
C LEU A 11 5.29 -24.42 41.42
N PRO A 12 6.41 -24.88 42.01
CA PRO A 12 7.74 -24.78 41.39
C PRO A 12 7.90 -25.64 40.12
N SER A 13 6.99 -26.59 39.86
CA SER A 13 6.95 -27.38 38.62
C SER A 13 5.93 -26.84 37.60
N SER A 14 5.37 -25.64 37.82
CA SER A 14 4.42 -25.04 36.89
C SER A 14 5.13 -24.65 35.59
N PRO A 15 4.63 -25.07 34.41
CA PRO A 15 5.13 -24.56 33.13
C PRO A 15 4.74 -23.08 32.91
N PHE A 16 3.84 -22.53 33.74
CA PHE A 16 3.41 -21.14 33.73
C PHE A 16 4.04 -20.40 34.90
N TYR A 17 5.32 -20.05 34.78
CA TYR A 17 5.98 -19.14 35.71
C TYR A 17 5.42 -17.72 35.47
N SER A 18 4.58 -17.20 36.36
CA SER A 18 4.07 -15.82 36.27
C SER A 18 4.96 -14.89 37.11
N PRO A 19 5.74 -13.98 36.50
CA PRO A 19 6.49 -12.97 37.24
C PRO A 19 5.56 -11.81 37.58
N THR A 20 4.71 -11.98 38.57
CA THR A 20 3.95 -10.89 39.20
C THR A 20 3.87 -11.27 40.68
N GLU A 21 4.45 -10.55 41.63
CA GLU A 21 4.22 -9.14 41.91
C GLU A 21 5.38 -8.59 42.76
N SER A 22 6.16 -7.63 42.23
CA SER A 22 6.71 -6.54 43.04
C SER A 22 7.32 -5.47 42.16
N SER A 23 6.78 -4.26 42.27
CA SER A 23 7.36 -2.99 41.84
C SER A 23 7.49 -2.76 40.32
N SER A 24 6.76 -1.73 39.89
CA SER A 24 7.30 -0.67 39.04
C SER A 24 8.83 -0.63 38.95
N LYS A 25 9.39 -1.19 37.86
CA LYS A 25 10.44 -0.60 37.00
C LYS A 25 11.07 -1.69 36.13
N ARG A 26 10.93 -1.50 34.81
CA ARG A 26 11.71 -2.11 33.71
C ARG A 26 11.41 -3.58 33.41
N PRO A 27 10.98 -3.94 32.18
CA PRO A 27 11.08 -5.33 31.75
C PRO A 27 12.56 -5.72 31.70
N SER A 28 12.88 -6.80 32.40
CA SER A 28 14.18 -7.44 32.42
C SER A 28 14.64 -7.79 31.01
N LEU A 29 15.83 -7.30 30.66
CA LEU A 29 16.54 -7.52 29.39
C LEU A 29 17.05 -8.97 29.18
N MET A 30 16.48 -9.97 29.85
CA MET A 30 17.03 -11.34 29.91
C MET A 30 15.95 -12.43 29.81
N GLY A 31 15.02 -12.23 28.88
CA GLY A 31 14.18 -13.29 28.35
C GLY A 31 13.96 -12.95 26.89
N THR A 32 14.65 -13.63 25.97
CA THR A 32 14.41 -13.52 24.54
C THR A 32 13.05 -14.10 24.22
N ALA A 33 11.99 -13.37 24.58
CA ALA A 33 10.66 -13.56 24.04
C ALA A 33 10.75 -13.20 22.55
N TYR A 34 11.00 -14.20 21.72
CA TYR A 34 10.98 -14.08 20.26
C TYR A 34 9.53 -13.80 19.84
N SER A 35 9.10 -12.54 19.96
CA SER A 35 7.81 -12.12 19.46
C SER A 35 8.00 -11.60 18.03
N PRO A 36 7.18 -12.04 17.05
CA PRO A 36 7.22 -11.50 15.70
C PRO A 36 6.97 -9.98 15.67
N TYR A 37 6.36 -9.44 16.73
CA TYR A 37 6.11 -8.02 16.91
C TYR A 37 7.38 -7.22 17.24
N LEU A 38 8.41 -7.81 17.85
CA LEU A 38 9.67 -7.13 18.17
C LEU A 38 10.53 -6.85 16.93
N LYS A 39 10.40 -7.65 15.87
CA LYS A 39 11.11 -7.44 14.58
C LYS A 39 10.39 -6.45 13.66
N SER A 40 9.18 -6.05 14.00
CA SER A 40 8.33 -5.23 13.16
C SER A 40 8.49 -3.74 13.52
N SER A 41 8.48 -2.85 12.53
CA SER A 41 8.51 -1.41 12.78
C SER A 41 7.23 -0.95 13.51
N LYS A 42 7.32 0.14 14.28
CA LYS A 42 6.14 0.74 14.94
C LYS A 42 5.03 1.08 13.95
N SER A 43 5.38 1.47 12.72
CA SER A 43 4.43 1.75 11.63
C SER A 43 3.75 0.50 11.06
N LEU A 44 4.46 -0.64 11.04
CA LEU A 44 3.89 -1.93 10.66
C LEU A 44 2.93 -2.42 11.75
N LEU A 45 3.34 -2.32 13.02
CA LEU A 45 2.54 -2.70 14.17
C LEU A 45 1.26 -1.88 14.31
N SER A 46 1.28 -0.59 13.95
CA SER A 46 0.07 0.26 14.00
C SER A 46 -0.98 -0.10 12.95
N ARG A 47 -0.63 -0.91 11.94
CA ARG A 47 -1.56 -1.41 10.91
C ARG A 47 -2.21 -2.72 11.30
N ILE A 48 -1.69 -3.40 12.32
CA ILE A 48 -2.29 -4.60 12.88
C ILE A 48 -3.40 -4.13 13.80
N ALA A 49 -4.64 -4.51 13.51
CA ALA A 49 -5.76 -4.19 14.38
C ALA A 49 -5.44 -4.68 15.81
N PRO A 50 -5.78 -3.91 16.87
CA PRO A 50 -5.65 -4.44 18.22
C PRO A 50 -6.49 -5.70 18.32
N LEU A 51 -5.92 -6.74 18.93
CA LEU A 51 -6.61 -7.99 19.26
C LEU A 51 -7.63 -7.77 20.40
N HIS A 52 -8.44 -6.70 20.34
CA HIS A 52 -9.38 -6.34 21.38
C HIS A 52 -10.80 -6.76 20.96
N PRO A 53 -11.45 -7.68 21.68
CA PRO A 53 -12.75 -8.27 21.29
C PRO A 53 -13.88 -7.27 21.02
N ASN A 54 -13.78 -6.05 21.57
CA ASN A 54 -14.81 -5.00 21.48
C ASN A 54 -14.41 -3.76 20.67
N ARG A 55 -13.31 -3.78 19.90
CA ARG A 55 -12.96 -2.63 19.05
C ARG A 55 -13.56 -2.85 17.66
N ARG A 56 -14.51 -2.00 17.26
CA ARG A 56 -15.07 -2.00 15.89
C ARG A 56 -13.93 -1.87 14.89
N ASP A 57 -13.91 -2.75 13.89
CA ASP A 57 -13.00 -2.63 12.76
C ASP A 57 -13.12 -1.23 12.16
N PRO A 58 -12.00 -0.56 11.81
CA PRO A 58 -12.09 0.72 11.13
C PRO A 58 -12.93 0.53 9.86
N PRO A 59 -13.78 1.51 9.49
CA PRO A 59 -14.55 1.41 8.26
C PRO A 59 -13.59 1.19 7.09
N PRO A 60 -13.99 0.38 6.08
CA PRO A 60 -13.15 0.14 4.93
C PRO A 60 -12.74 1.48 4.28
N PRO A 61 -11.53 1.57 3.70
CA PRO A 61 -11.13 2.77 2.98
C PRO A 61 -12.15 3.07 1.88
N LEU A 62 -12.43 4.36 1.68
CA LEU A 62 -13.32 4.81 0.61
C LEU A 62 -12.76 4.36 -0.76
N PRO A 63 -13.63 4.03 -1.73
CA PRO A 63 -13.18 3.75 -3.08
C PRO A 63 -12.40 4.95 -3.65
N PRO A 64 -11.42 4.71 -4.54
CA PRO A 64 -10.71 5.80 -5.19
C PRO A 64 -11.69 6.72 -5.92
N PRO A 65 -11.44 8.04 -5.95
CA PRO A 65 -12.30 8.96 -6.68
C PRO A 65 -12.33 8.59 -8.17
N PRO A 66 -13.43 8.86 -8.88
CA PRO A 66 -13.50 8.61 -10.30
C PRO A 66 -12.40 9.39 -11.04
N PRO A 67 -11.89 8.87 -12.18
CA PRO A 67 -10.94 9.59 -13.00
C PRO A 67 -11.47 10.98 -13.33
N ARG A 68 -10.60 12.00 -13.21
CA ARG A 68 -10.99 13.38 -13.53
C ARG A 68 -11.35 13.45 -15.01
N LYS A 69 -12.41 14.20 -15.33
CA LYS A 69 -12.69 14.56 -16.71
C LYS A 69 -11.53 15.43 -17.21
N LYS A 70 -11.00 15.11 -18.39
CA LYS A 70 -9.96 15.91 -19.02
C LYS A 70 -10.46 17.33 -19.20
N THR A 71 -9.62 18.31 -18.92
CA THR A 71 -9.98 19.72 -19.16
C THR A 71 -10.02 19.99 -20.66
N LYS A 72 -10.76 21.02 -21.10
CA LYS A 72 -10.81 21.40 -22.53
C LYS A 72 -9.40 21.60 -23.13
N LYS A 73 -8.51 22.24 -22.36
CA LYS A 73 -7.10 22.45 -22.76
C LYS A 73 -6.33 21.15 -22.93
N GLU A 74 -6.61 20.15 -22.09
CA GLU A 74 -5.95 18.85 -22.16
C GLU A 74 -6.41 18.05 -23.38
N LEU A 75 -7.69 18.19 -23.76
CA LEU A 75 -8.21 17.57 -24.99
C LEU A 75 -7.61 18.21 -26.25
N GLU A 76 -7.58 19.54 -26.32
CA GLU A 76 -6.98 20.26 -27.46
C GLU A 76 -5.49 19.91 -27.62
N MET A 77 -4.77 19.75 -26.51
CA MET A 77 -3.37 19.34 -26.53
C MET A 77 -3.19 17.90 -27.03
N GLU A 78 -4.08 16.97 -26.64
CA GLU A 78 -4.06 15.60 -27.15
C GLU A 78 -4.42 15.53 -28.64
N GLU A 79 -5.37 16.36 -29.11
CA GLU A 79 -5.71 16.47 -30.54
C GLU A 79 -4.51 16.98 -31.36
N GLN A 80 -3.81 18.00 -30.86
CA GLN A 80 -2.57 18.50 -31.48
C GLN A 80 -1.51 17.40 -31.58
N TRP A 81 -1.34 16.59 -30.52
CA TRP A 81 -0.39 15.47 -30.57
C TRP A 81 -0.80 14.38 -31.57
N GLU A 82 -2.09 14.15 -31.77
CA GLU A 82 -2.57 13.22 -32.80
C GLU A 82 -2.30 13.76 -34.21
N GLU A 83 -2.54 15.05 -34.46
CA GLU A 83 -2.22 15.71 -35.73
C GLU A 83 -0.71 15.67 -36.03
N GLU A 84 0.14 16.00 -35.06
CA GLU A 84 1.60 15.92 -35.18
C GLU A 84 2.07 14.48 -35.48
N LEU A 85 1.46 13.48 -34.84
CA LEU A 85 1.79 12.07 -35.10
C LEU A 85 1.44 11.68 -36.53
N VAL A 86 0.26 12.07 -37.01
CA VAL A 86 -0.18 11.83 -38.38
C VAL A 86 0.78 12.48 -39.37
N GLU A 87 1.19 13.72 -39.13
CA GLU A 87 2.15 14.43 -39.98
C GLU A 87 3.54 13.75 -39.95
N SER A 88 4.03 13.34 -38.77
CA SER A 88 5.34 12.68 -38.63
C SER A 88 5.45 11.34 -39.36
N VAL A 89 4.31 10.65 -39.52
CA VAL A 89 4.22 9.34 -40.16
C VAL A 89 4.11 9.45 -41.69
N GLY A 90 3.96 10.67 -42.23
CA GLY A 90 3.83 10.93 -43.66
C GLY A 90 2.44 11.32 -44.12
N GLY A 91 1.48 11.41 -43.18
CA GLY A 91 0.10 11.80 -43.44
C GLY A 91 -0.93 10.77 -43.02
N MET A 92 -2.19 11.08 -43.30
CA MET A 92 -3.33 10.27 -42.86
C MET A 92 -3.37 8.89 -43.53
N THR A 93 -2.83 8.78 -44.75
CA THR A 93 -2.76 7.54 -45.52
C THR A 93 -1.84 6.51 -44.87
N GLU A 94 -0.62 6.91 -44.52
CA GLU A 94 0.35 6.08 -43.82
C GLU A 94 -0.12 5.79 -42.39
N TRP A 95 -0.74 6.77 -41.72
CA TRP A 95 -1.31 6.58 -40.39
C TRP A 95 -2.39 5.49 -40.37
N LEU A 96 -3.31 5.49 -41.33
CA LEU A 96 -4.38 4.49 -41.43
C LEU A 96 -3.88 3.10 -41.85
N ALA A 97 -2.71 3.02 -42.49
CA ALA A 97 -2.09 1.74 -42.84
C ALA A 97 -1.62 0.95 -41.60
N PHE A 98 -1.36 1.63 -40.47
CA PHE A 98 -1.00 0.98 -39.21
C PHE A 98 -2.20 0.31 -38.53
N SER A 99 -1.92 -0.81 -37.87
CA SER A 99 -2.90 -1.49 -37.04
C SER A 99 -3.33 -0.60 -35.86
N ASP A 100 -4.53 -0.86 -35.32
CA ASP A 100 -5.03 -0.13 -34.16
C ASP A 100 -4.10 -0.25 -32.93
N GLN A 101 -3.38 -1.37 -32.81
CA GLN A 101 -2.41 -1.57 -31.74
C GLN A 101 -1.18 -0.67 -31.91
N GLU A 102 -0.64 -0.57 -33.12
CA GLU A 102 0.52 0.28 -33.41
C GLU A 102 0.16 1.76 -33.22
N ARG A 103 -0.99 2.20 -33.73
CA ARG A 103 -1.48 3.57 -33.50
C ARG A 103 -1.69 3.88 -32.01
N LYS A 104 -2.17 2.91 -31.23
CA LYS A 104 -2.31 3.05 -29.77
C LYS A 104 -0.96 3.16 -29.08
N GLN A 105 0.03 2.38 -29.50
CA GLN A 105 1.38 2.43 -28.95
C GLN A 105 2.06 3.77 -29.27
N MET A 106 1.94 4.26 -30.51
CA MET A 106 2.48 5.55 -30.94
C MET A 106 1.88 6.72 -30.16
N ARG A 107 0.55 6.75 -29.99
CA ARG A 107 -0.12 7.76 -29.16
C ARG A 107 0.32 7.70 -27.70
N LYS A 108 0.44 6.49 -27.14
CA LYS A 108 0.93 6.31 -25.77
C LYS A 108 2.38 6.80 -25.64
N ALA A 109 3.25 6.44 -26.57
CA ALA A 109 4.66 6.84 -26.57
C ALA A 109 4.82 8.36 -26.68
N LYS A 110 4.05 9.01 -27.56
CA LYS A 110 4.00 10.48 -27.67
C LYS A 110 3.52 11.11 -26.37
N LYS A 111 2.43 10.60 -25.79
CA LYS A 111 1.93 11.09 -24.49
C LYS A 111 2.94 10.91 -23.37
N ASP A 112 3.57 9.75 -23.25
CA ASP A 112 4.56 9.47 -22.20
C ASP A 112 5.79 10.38 -22.36
N LYS A 113 6.25 10.60 -23.60
CA LYS A 113 7.35 11.53 -23.92
C LYS A 113 7.06 12.96 -23.50
N GLU A 114 5.87 13.48 -23.80
CA GLU A 114 5.51 14.87 -23.50
C GLU A 114 5.15 15.08 -22.01
N LEU A 115 4.58 14.07 -21.34
CA LEU A 115 4.11 14.19 -19.96
C LEU A 115 5.21 13.96 -18.91
N TYR A 116 6.12 13.02 -19.18
CA TYR A 116 7.19 12.66 -18.24
C TYR A 116 8.55 13.24 -18.62
N GLY A 117 8.73 13.69 -19.87
CA GLY A 117 10.05 14.09 -20.36
C GLY A 117 11.05 12.92 -20.32
N TRP A 118 12.20 13.07 -20.98
CA TRP A 118 13.30 12.11 -20.80
C TRP A 118 13.96 12.36 -19.44
N GLU A 119 13.33 11.93 -18.34
CA GLU A 119 14.08 11.73 -17.08
C GLU A 119 14.97 10.49 -17.28
N GLU A 120 16.23 10.75 -17.63
CA GLU A 120 17.38 9.84 -17.48
C GLU A 120 18.00 9.99 -16.08
#